data_AF-A0A1D3D7M7-F1
#
_entry.id   AF-A0A1D3D7M7-F1
#
_cell.length_a   1.000
_cell.length_b   1.000
_cell.length_c   1.000
_cell.angle_alpha   90.00
_cell.angle_beta   90.00
_cell.angle_gamma   90.00
#
_symmetry.space_group_name_H-M   'P 1'
#
loop_
_entity.id
_entity.type
_entity.pdbx_description
1 polymer ?
#
loop_
_entity_poly.entity_id
_entity_poly.type
_entity_poly.pdbx_seq_one_letter_code
_entity_poly.pdbx_strand_id
1 'polypeptide(L)'
;MEGEAADYYAVLGVSRNASNEEIKKAYRKLAIRWHPDKNKERQEQATERFKAISEAYEVLSNEEKRRLYDSTARSTDPRWRRCFLARHVVALG
;
A
#
# COMPACT_ATOMS: atom_id res chain seq x y z
N MET A 1 -13.88 14.22 -8.13
CA MET A 1 -13.53 12.79 -7.99
C MET A 1 -12.30 12.73 -7.09
N GLU A 2 -12.51 12.72 -5.78
CA GLU A 2 -11.43 12.73 -4.79
C GLU A 2 -11.57 11.46 -3.96
N GLY A 3 -10.77 10.46 -4.31
CA GLY A 3 -10.65 9.19 -3.58
C GLY A 3 -9.35 9.20 -2.78
N GLU A 4 -9.23 10.11 -1.81
CA GLU A 4 -8.16 10.06 -0.81
C GLU A 4 -8.66 9.37 0.46
N ALA A 5 -8.86 8.07 0.38
CA ALA A 5 -9.05 7.20 1.52
C ALA A 5 -8.33 5.87 1.28
N ALA A 6 -7.00 5.86 1.44
CA ALA A 6 -6.16 4.66 1.55
C ALA A 6 -6.64 3.43 0.75
N ASP A 7 -6.95 3.60 -0.54
CA ASP A 7 -7.44 2.51 -1.36
C ASP A 7 -6.26 1.57 -1.68
N TYR A 8 -6.19 0.41 -1.01
CA TYR A 8 -5.24 -0.66 -1.33
C TYR A 8 -5.29 -1.05 -2.83
N TYR A 9 -6.46 -0.91 -3.44
CA TYR A 9 -6.66 -1.05 -4.88
C TYR A 9 -5.86 -0.03 -5.70
N ALA A 10 -5.84 1.24 -5.28
CA ALA A 10 -5.05 2.29 -5.93
C ALA A 10 -3.54 2.11 -5.71
N VAL A 11 -3.12 1.62 -4.54
CA VAL A 11 -1.70 1.30 -4.26
C VAL A 11 -1.18 0.22 -5.21
N LEU A 12 -1.98 -0.81 -5.48
CA LEU A 12 -1.65 -1.86 -6.43
C LEU A 12 -1.92 -1.47 -7.89
N GLY A 13 -2.65 -0.38 -8.14
CA GLY A 13 -3.07 0.06 -9.47
C GLY A 13 -4.08 -0.90 -10.12
N VAL A 14 -4.91 -1.56 -9.32
CA VAL A 14 -5.93 -2.50 -9.77
C VAL A 14 -7.33 -1.95 -9.51
N SER A 15 -8.31 -2.45 -10.26
CA SER A 15 -9.71 -2.08 -10.05
C SER A 15 -10.28 -2.72 -8.77
N ARG A 16 -11.32 -2.13 -8.17
CA ARG A 16 -12.04 -2.72 -7.02
C ARG A 16 -12.70 -4.06 -7.36
N ASN A 17 -12.96 -4.30 -8.65
CA ASN A 17 -13.49 -5.58 -9.16
C ASN A 17 -12.39 -6.56 -9.57
N ALA A 18 -11.11 -6.26 -9.31
CA ALA A 18 -10.01 -7.11 -9.73
C ALA A 18 -10.05 -8.47 -9.01
N SER A 19 -9.73 -9.52 -9.75
CA SER A 19 -9.58 -10.88 -9.22
C SER A 19 -8.28 -11.04 -8.43
N ASN A 20 -8.23 -12.03 -7.54
CA ASN A 20 -7.02 -12.36 -6.77
C ASN A 20 -5.79 -12.60 -7.67
N GLU A 21 -6.02 -13.16 -8.88
CA GLU A 21 -4.98 -13.34 -9.89
C GLU A 21 -4.39 -12.02 -10.40
N GLU A 22 -5.22 -10.99 -10.60
CA GLU A 22 -4.79 -9.67 -11.05
C GLU A 22 -4.02 -8.94 -9.96
N ILE A 23 -4.50 -9.00 -8.72
CA ILE A 23 -3.81 -8.50 -7.53
C ILE A 23 -2.41 -9.12 -7.42
N LYS A 24 -2.30 -10.44 -7.58
CA LYS A 24 -1.03 -11.17 -7.53
C LYS A 24 -0.11 -10.82 -8.70
N LYS A 25 -0.65 -10.54 -9.89
CA LYS A 25 0.13 -10.07 -11.05
C LYS A 25 0.64 -8.64 -10.82
N ALA A 26 -0.18 -7.75 -10.29
CA ALA A 26 0.20 -6.37 -9.98
C ALA A 26 1.29 -6.30 -8.90
N TYR A 27 1.14 -7.07 -7.82
CA TYR A 27 2.14 -7.19 -6.76
C TYR A 27 3.52 -7.58 -7.32
N ARG A 28 3.60 -8.61 -8.17
CA ARG A 28 4.86 -9.05 -8.78
C ARG A 28 5.52 -7.95 -9.62
N LYS A 29 4.74 -7.23 -10.43
CA LYS A 29 5.25 -6.11 -11.26
C LYS A 29 5.82 -4.99 -10.39
N LEU A 30 5.11 -4.65 -9.31
CA LEU A 30 5.51 -3.58 -8.40
C LEU A 30 6.72 -3.96 -7.54
N ALA A 31 6.81 -5.22 -7.10
CA ALA A 31 7.96 -5.72 -6.34
C ALA A 31 9.27 -5.63 -7.13
N ILE A 32 9.25 -5.95 -8.42
CA ILE A 32 10.42 -5.81 -9.30
C ILE A 32 10.76 -4.34 -9.52
N ARG A 33 9.74 -3.49 -9.68
CA ARG A 33 9.90 -2.05 -9.92
C ARG A 33 10.47 -1.32 -8.71
N TRP A 34 10.05 -1.70 -7.50
CA TRP A 34 10.52 -1.15 -6.23
C TRP A 34 11.60 -2.00 -5.57
N HIS A 35 12.28 -2.88 -6.31
CA HIS A 35 13.35 -3.70 -5.74
C HIS A 35 14.54 -2.82 -5.34
N PRO A 36 15.12 -2.99 -4.13
CA PRO A 36 16.22 -2.15 -3.63
C PRO A 36 17.51 -2.29 -4.46
N ASP A 37 17.69 -3.43 -5.14
CA ASP A 37 18.85 -3.65 -6.02
C ASP A 37 18.84 -2.75 -7.27
N LYS A 38 17.65 -2.47 -7.82
CA LYS A 38 17.50 -1.59 -9.00
C LYS A 38 17.35 -0.11 -8.64
N ASN A 39 17.00 0.20 -7.39
CA ASN A 39 16.76 1.56 -6.91
C ASN A 39 17.73 1.93 -5.78
N LYS A 40 19.04 1.76 -6.02
CA LYS A 40 20.10 2.03 -5.02
C LYS A 40 20.11 3.49 -4.52
N GLU A 41 19.63 4.42 -5.34
CA GLU A 41 19.50 5.85 -5.03
C GLU A 41 18.22 6.22 -4.24
N ARG A 42 17.20 5.36 -4.22
CA ARG A 42 15.88 5.63 -3.62
C ARG A 42 15.39 4.47 -2.76
N GLN A 43 16.30 3.84 -2.03
CA GLN A 43 15.98 2.68 -1.17
C GLN A 43 14.91 2.99 -0.13
N GLU A 44 14.90 4.21 0.41
CA GLU A 44 13.90 4.65 1.40
C GLU A 44 12.49 4.71 0.79
N GLN A 45 12.33 5.39 -0.36
CA GLN A 45 11.06 5.44 -1.07
C GLN A 45 10.61 4.06 -1.57
N ALA A 46 11.57 3.23 -2.01
CA ALA A 46 11.29 1.87 -2.43
C ALA A 46 10.77 1.01 -1.27
N THR A 47 11.38 1.13 -0.08
CA THR A 47 10.96 0.42 1.13
C THR A 47 9.57 0.87 1.59
N GLU A 48 9.31 2.18 1.58
CA GLU A 48 8.00 2.77 1.92
C GLU A 48 6.90 2.25 0.99
N ARG A 49 7.13 2.32 -0.33
CA ARG A 49 6.18 1.83 -1.34
C ARG A 49 6.00 0.32 -1.23
N PHE A 50 7.08 -0.43 -1.04
CA PHE A 50 7.03 -1.89 -0.91
C PHE A 50 6.22 -2.33 0.31
N LYS A 51 6.35 -1.64 1.45
CA LYS A 51 5.53 -1.86 2.64
C LYS A 51 4.04 -1.65 2.33
N ALA A 52 3.68 -0.52 1.72
CA ALA A 52 2.29 -0.23 1.34
C ALA A 52 1.71 -1.27 0.35
N ILE A 53 2.52 -1.72 -0.62
CA ILE A 53 2.13 -2.74 -1.60
C ILE A 53 1.92 -4.10 -0.92
N SER A 54 2.76 -4.46 0.05
CA SER A 54 2.68 -5.72 0.79
C SER A 54 1.45 -5.76 1.69
N GLU A 55 1.18 -4.66 2.40
CA GLU A 55 -0.01 -4.50 3.23
C GLU A 55 -1.30 -4.59 2.39
N ALA A 56 -1.33 -3.89 1.25
CA ALA A 56 -2.44 -3.98 0.29
C ALA A 56 -2.69 -5.41 -0.21
N TYR A 57 -1.62 -6.12 -0.57
CA TYR A 57 -1.71 -7.50 -1.02
C TYR A 57 -2.22 -8.42 0.09
N GLU A 58 -1.76 -8.27 1.33
CA GLU A 58 -2.17 -9.13 2.44
C GLU A 58 -3.67 -9.01 2.76
N VAL A 59 -4.21 -7.79 2.68
CA VAL A 59 -5.63 -7.53 2.91
C VAL A 59 -6.48 -8.01 1.74
N LEU A 60 -6.05 -7.75 0.50
CA LEU A 60 -6.85 -8.05 -0.70
C LEU A 60 -6.71 -9.50 -1.19
N SER A 61 -5.62 -10.19 -0.85
CA SER A 61 -5.37 -11.58 -1.27
C SER A 61 -6.21 -12.60 -0.49
N ASN A 62 -6.77 -12.24 0.67
CA ASN A 62 -7.59 -13.13 1.47
C ASN A 62 -9.03 -12.60 1.52
N GLU A 63 -9.98 -13.41 1.07
CA GLU A 63 -11.39 -13.05 0.99
C GLU A 63 -12.00 -12.71 2.36
N GLU A 64 -11.57 -13.37 3.45
CA GLU A 64 -12.02 -13.04 4.81
C GLU A 64 -11.50 -11.68 5.25
N LYS A 65 -10.21 -11.39 5.02
CA LYS A 65 -9.62 -10.07 5.33
C LYS A 65 -10.24 -8.97 4.49
N ARG A 66 -10.51 -9.24 3.20
CA ARG A 66 -11.20 -8.31 2.30
C ARG A 66 -12.59 -7.98 2.80
N ARG A 67 -13.35 -8.99 3.23
CA ARG A 67 -14.70 -8.80 3.79
C ARG A 67 -14.66 -7.99 5.10
N LEU A 68 -13.70 -8.27 5.98
CA LEU A 68 -13.46 -7.48 7.18
C LEU A 68 -13.06 -6.04 6.84
N TYR A 69 -12.22 -5.84 5.82
CA TYR A 69 -11.81 -4.52 5.38
C TYR A 69 -12.99 -3.72 4.83
N ASP A 70 -13.83 -4.30 3.97
CA ASP A 70 -15.04 -3.65 3.45
C ASP A 70 -16.06 -3.32 4.55
N SER A 71 -16.18 -4.17 5.60
CA SER A 71 -17.04 -3.87 6.76
C SER A 71 -16.43 -2.80 7.68
N THR A 72 -15.11 -2.78 7.82
CA THR A 72 -14.36 -1.89 8.72
C THR A 72 -14.14 -0.51 8.08
N ALA A 73 -13.96 -0.44 6.76
CA ALA A 73 -13.84 0.80 5.98
C ALA A 73 -15.10 1.67 6.09
N ARG A 74 -16.26 1.07 6.37
CA ARG A 74 -17.52 1.79 6.64
C ARG A 74 -17.59 2.41 8.04
N SER A 75 -16.74 1.97 8.98
CA SER A 75 -16.75 2.40 10.39
C SER A 75 -15.49 3.12 10.88
N THR A 76 -14.37 3.09 10.15
CA THR A 76 -13.07 3.40 10.76
C THR A 76 -12.52 4.78 10.41
N ASP A 77 -12.72 5.67 11.39
CA ASP A 77 -11.92 6.81 11.82
C ASP A 77 -10.45 6.87 11.27
N PRO A 78 -9.94 8.06 10.85
CA PRO A 78 -8.75 8.25 10.01
C PRO A 78 -7.38 8.05 10.69
N ARG A 79 -7.25 7.11 11.64
CA ARG A 79 -6.03 6.93 12.45
C ARG A 79 -4.86 6.20 11.76
N TRP A 80 -5.04 5.55 10.60
CA TRP A 80 -3.95 4.84 9.91
C TRP A 80 -2.92 5.79 9.23
N ARG A 81 -3.19 7.11 9.18
CA ARG A 81 -2.25 8.10 8.61
C ARG A 81 -1.07 8.46 9.51
N ARG A 82 -0.97 7.91 10.73
CA ARG A 82 0.05 8.33 11.72
C ARG A 82 1.10 7.26 12.05
N CYS A 83 1.53 6.51 11.04
CA CYS A 83 2.78 5.72 11.10
C CYS A 83 3.78 6.00 9.97
N PHE A 84 3.47 6.88 9.01
CA PHE A 84 4.32 7.12 7.83
C PHE A 84 4.92 8.52 7.66
N LEU A 85 4.69 9.46 8.59
CA LEU A 85 5.37 10.76 8.61
C LEU A 85 5.83 11.14 10.02
N ALA A 86 6.82 10.42 10.52
CA ALA A 86 7.78 10.97 11.48
C ALA A 86 9.16 10.96 10.83
N ARG A 87 9.22 11.63 9.67
CA ARG A 87 10.46 11.99 9.00
C ARG A 87 11.17 13.02 9.87
N HIS A 88 12.26 12.57 10.51
CA HIS A 88 13.54 13.25 10.49
C HIS A 88 13.48 14.77 10.25
N VAL A 89 13.44 15.54 11.34
CA VAL A 89 14.09 16.85 11.39
C VAL A 89 15.25 16.69 12.36
N VAL A 90 16.39 16.30 11.79
CA VAL A 90 17.70 16.65 12.33
C VAL A 90 18.18 17.77 11.42
N ALA A 91 18.16 19.02 11.89
CA ALA A 91 19.03 20.10 11.43
C ALA A 91 18.72 21.42 12.16
N LEU A 92 19.77 21.96 12.79
CA LEU A 92 20.07 23.36 13.17
C LEU A 92 19.91 23.75 14.64
N GLY A 93 21.03 23.62 15.35
CA GLY A 93 21.43 24.28 16.58
C GLY A 93 22.93 24.11 16.74
#